data_AF-A0A6B3G560-F1
#
_entry.id   AF-A0A6B3G560-F1
#
_cell.length_a   1.000
_cell.length_b   1.000
_cell.length_c   1.000
_cell.angle_alpha   90.00
_cell.angle_beta   90.00
_cell.angle_gamma   90.00
#
_symmetry.space_group_name_H-M   'P 1'
#
loop_
_entity.id
_entity.type
_entity.pdbx_description
1 polymer ?
#
loop_
_entity_poly.entity_id
_entity_poly.type
_entity_poly.pdbx_seq_one_letter_code
_entity_poly.pdbx_strand_id
1 'polypeptide(L)'
;GVQRKDRPGELLDPHPGDAPSASWVLDCTARATADGIEVSGPYVQNRLGGRFVYLSWGTVDEAGVFTMFRRAKLMFDDIDPAVLEAAARTGHLTGRLGLTDAKGQPLCARVRPPHITWSATGEA
;
A
#
# COMPACT_ATOMS: atom_id res chain seq x y z
N GLY A 1 -8.86 -3.90 -0.95
CA GLY A 1 -8.37 -3.80 0.44
C GLY A 1 -6.87 -4.04 0.49
N VAL A 2 -6.25 -3.84 1.65
CA VAL A 2 -4.80 -4.00 1.83
C VAL A 2 -4.48 -5.40 2.35
N GLN A 3 -3.63 -6.15 1.67
CA GLN A 3 -3.38 -7.55 2.01
C GLN A 3 -2.39 -7.70 3.16
N ARG A 4 -2.75 -8.49 4.17
CA ARG A 4 -1.89 -8.79 5.30
C ARG A 4 -0.67 -9.59 4.87
N LYS A 5 0.47 -9.31 5.50
CA LYS A 5 1.70 -10.08 5.34
C LYS A 5 1.46 -11.52 5.81
N ASP A 6 1.97 -12.47 5.02
CA ASP A 6 1.90 -13.91 5.27
C ASP A 6 0.47 -14.52 5.35
N ARG A 7 -0.57 -13.71 5.10
CA ARG A 7 -1.97 -14.17 5.11
C ARG A 7 -2.74 -13.61 3.91
N PRO A 8 -2.59 -14.20 2.71
CA PRO A 8 -3.13 -13.65 1.47
C PRO A 8 -4.65 -13.46 1.42
N GLY A 9 -5.40 -14.23 2.20
CA GLY A 9 -6.86 -14.12 2.32
C GLY A 9 -7.35 -13.06 3.32
N GLU A 10 -6.45 -12.51 4.15
CA GLU A 10 -6.80 -11.45 5.10
C GLU A 10 -6.54 -10.09 4.47
N LEU A 11 -7.62 -9.33 4.24
CA LEU A 11 -7.57 -7.97 3.75
C LEU A 11 -8.05 -7.01 4.84
N LEU A 12 -7.31 -5.90 5.00
CA LEU A 12 -7.79 -4.74 5.73
C LEU A 12 -8.82 -3.98 4.88
N ASP A 13 -9.95 -3.69 5.50
CA ASP A 13 -11.05 -2.84 5.04
C ASP A 13 -11.26 -2.88 3.51
N PRO A 14 -11.75 -3.99 2.95
CA PRO A 14 -12.16 -4.02 1.55
C PRO A 14 -13.25 -2.96 1.29
N HIS A 15 -13.05 -2.17 0.24
CA HIS A 15 -14.06 -1.23 -0.26
C HIS A 15 -14.71 -1.79 -1.55
N PRO A 16 -15.95 -1.37 -1.87
CA PRO A 16 -16.56 -1.63 -3.17
C PRO A 16 -15.65 -1.19 -4.33
N GLY A 17 -15.64 -1.95 -5.43
CA GLY A 17 -14.77 -1.69 -6.58
C GLY A 17 -15.13 -0.40 -7.34
N ASP A 18 -16.34 0.11 -7.15
CA ASP A 18 -16.91 1.33 -7.73
C ASP A 18 -16.97 2.49 -6.72
N ALA A 19 -16.43 2.33 -5.52
CA ALA A 19 -16.36 3.41 -4.54
C ALA A 19 -15.54 4.59 -5.10
N PRO A 20 -15.98 5.84 -4.89
CA PRO A 20 -15.29 7.02 -5.43
C PRO A 20 -13.91 7.24 -4.80
N SER A 21 -13.69 6.70 -3.60
CA SER A 21 -12.43 6.77 -2.86
C SER A 21 -12.33 5.61 -1.87
N ALA A 22 -11.11 5.29 -1.47
CA ALA A 22 -10.80 4.36 -0.37
C ALA A 22 -9.59 4.89 0.42
N SER A 23 -9.57 4.67 1.73
CA SER A 23 -8.46 5.05 2.61
C SER A 23 -8.15 3.91 3.56
N TRP A 24 -6.87 3.72 3.86
CA TRP A 24 -6.39 2.71 4.78
C TRP A 24 -5.30 3.32 5.66
N VAL A 25 -5.41 3.13 6.97
CA VAL A 25 -4.37 3.47 7.93
C VAL A 25 -3.66 2.17 8.32
N LEU A 26 -2.33 2.15 8.18
CA LEU A 26 -1.51 0.99 8.46
C LEU A 26 -0.56 1.28 9.62
N ASP A 27 -0.65 0.50 10.69
CA ASP A 27 0.32 0.56 11.76
C ASP A 27 1.69 0.09 11.26
N CYS A 28 2.67 0.98 11.36
CA CYS A 28 4.03 0.77 10.90
C CYS A 28 5.04 1.19 11.98
N THR A 29 6.17 0.48 12.01
CA THR A 29 7.36 0.86 12.78
C THR A 29 8.43 1.35 11.81
N ALA A 30 8.93 2.56 12.04
CA ALA A 30 10.09 3.12 11.36
C ALA A 30 11.34 2.99 12.25
N ARG A 31 12.44 2.48 11.68
CA ARG A 31 13.73 2.33 12.34
C ARG A 31 14.82 2.97 11.48
N ALA A 32 15.62 3.85 12.06
CA ALA A 32 16.83 4.34 11.40
C ALA A 32 17.89 3.23 11.34
N THR A 33 18.49 3.04 10.16
CA THR A 33 19.58 2.10 9.88
C THR A 33 20.72 2.84 9.18
N ALA A 34 21.83 2.15 8.92
CA ALA A 34 22.93 2.72 8.13
C ALA A 34 22.52 3.04 6.68
N ASP A 35 21.48 2.38 6.17
CA ASP A 35 21.01 2.50 4.78
C ASP A 35 19.77 3.40 4.64
N GLY A 36 19.35 4.06 5.73
CA GLY A 36 18.18 4.96 5.76
C GLY A 36 17.09 4.49 6.73
N ILE A 37 15.84 4.84 6.43
CA ILE A 37 14.69 4.43 7.26
C ILE A 37 14.15 3.09 6.78
N GLU A 38 14.21 2.09 7.67
CA GLU A 38 13.52 0.82 7.48
C GLU A 38 12.10 0.90 8.05
N VAL A 39 11.10 0.63 7.21
CA VAL A 39 9.69 0.54 7.64
C VAL A 39 9.23 -0.91 7.69
N SER A 40 8.50 -1.27 8.74
CA SER A 40 7.95 -2.61 8.94
C SER A 40 6.53 -2.54 9.51
N GLY A 41 5.74 -3.59 9.35
CA GLY A 41 4.38 -3.64 9.89
C GLY A 41 3.62 -4.88 9.42
N PRO A 42 2.39 -5.11 9.92
CA PRO A 42 1.58 -6.28 9.56
C PRO A 42 1.18 -6.34 8.08
N TYR A 43 1.19 -5.18 7.39
CA TYR A 43 0.80 -5.04 5.99
C TYR A 43 1.99 -4.70 5.06
N VAL A 44 3.18 -4.47 5.61
CA VAL A 44 4.41 -4.21 4.85
C VAL A 44 5.08 -5.54 4.50
N GLN A 45 5.04 -5.90 3.22
CA GLN A 45 5.75 -7.05 2.68
C GLN A 45 7.25 -6.74 2.61
N ASN A 46 8.10 -7.75 2.83
CA ASN A 46 9.56 -7.63 2.82
C ASN A 46 10.24 -8.79 2.07
N ARG A 47 9.65 -9.23 0.95
CA ARG A 47 10.08 -10.40 0.16
C ARG A 47 9.96 -10.12 -1.34
N LEU A 48 10.68 -10.85 -2.18
CA LEU A 48 10.53 -10.79 -3.65
C LEU A 48 10.77 -9.38 -4.24
N GLY A 49 11.92 -8.79 -3.90
CA GLY A 49 12.44 -7.58 -4.55
C GLY A 49 11.91 -6.26 -3.97
N GLY A 50 11.97 -6.12 -2.64
CA GLY A 50 11.80 -4.84 -1.94
C GLY A 50 10.82 -4.87 -0.77
N ARG A 51 10.64 -3.70 -0.15
CA ARG A 51 9.53 -3.44 0.78
C ARG A 51 8.35 -2.80 0.05
N PHE A 52 7.15 -3.28 0.32
CA PHE A 52 5.95 -2.76 -0.33
C PHE A 52 4.66 -3.14 0.40
N VAL A 53 3.58 -2.44 0.06
CA VAL A 53 2.21 -2.78 0.48
C VAL A 53 1.48 -3.44 -0.70
N TYR A 54 0.68 -4.48 -0.44
CA TYR A 54 -0.19 -5.08 -1.45
C TYR A 54 -1.58 -4.45 -1.43
N LEU A 55 -1.99 -3.87 -2.55
CA LEU A 55 -3.40 -3.62 -2.84
C LEU A 55 -3.96 -4.81 -3.61
N SER A 56 -5.11 -5.32 -3.16
CA SER A 56 -5.78 -6.49 -3.73
C SER A 56 -7.21 -6.17 -4.15
N TRP A 57 -7.55 -6.64 -5.35
CA TRP A 57 -8.87 -6.63 -5.95
C TRP A 57 -9.35 -8.06 -6.16
N GLY A 58 -10.63 -8.26 -5.91
CA GLY A 58 -11.27 -9.56 -5.96
C GLY A 58 -12.78 -9.42 -5.88
N THR A 59 -13.45 -10.55 -6.01
CA THR A 59 -14.88 -10.68 -5.76
C THR A 59 -15.09 -11.27 -4.38
N VAL A 60 -16.24 -10.95 -3.77
CA VAL A 60 -16.70 -11.59 -2.55
C VAL A 60 -17.95 -12.37 -2.94
N ASP A 61 -17.98 -13.67 -2.66
CA ASP A 61 -19.16 -14.50 -2.92
C ASP A 61 -20.23 -14.37 -1.82
N GLU A 62 -21.36 -15.07 -1.98
CA GLU A 62 -22.46 -15.07 -1.00
C GLU A 62 -22.04 -15.57 0.39
N ALA A 63 -20.98 -16.40 0.46
CA ALA A 63 -20.43 -16.91 1.72
C ALA A 63 -19.40 -15.95 2.34
N GLY A 64 -19.14 -14.80 1.72
CA GLY A 64 -18.16 -13.81 2.19
C GLY A 64 -16.72 -14.17 1.83
N VAL A 65 -16.49 -15.15 0.96
CA VAL A 65 -15.14 -15.58 0.58
C VAL A 65 -14.58 -14.64 -0.48
N PHE A 66 -13.44 -14.03 -0.16
CA PHE A 66 -12.71 -13.19 -1.09
C PHE A 66 -11.89 -14.02 -2.10
N THR A 67 -12.21 -13.88 -3.38
CA THR A 67 -11.43 -14.45 -4.49
C THR A 67 -10.70 -13.34 -5.24
N MET A 68 -9.38 -13.31 -5.07
CA MET A 68 -8.50 -12.32 -5.69
C MET A 68 -8.34 -12.57 -7.20
N PHE A 69 -8.53 -11.54 -8.02
CA PHE A 69 -8.21 -11.60 -9.45
C PHE A 69 -7.09 -10.64 -9.88
N ARG A 70 -6.76 -9.62 -9.08
CA ARG A 70 -5.70 -8.64 -9.40
C ARG A 70 -5.05 -8.05 -8.16
N ARG A 71 -3.76 -7.71 -8.27
CA ARG A 71 -2.95 -7.05 -7.22
C ARG A 71 -1.95 -6.06 -7.77
N ALA A 72 -1.62 -5.07 -6.95
CA ALA A 72 -0.57 -4.10 -7.18
C ALA A 72 0.33 -3.96 -5.94
N LYS A 73 1.61 -3.63 -6.15
CA LYS A 73 2.62 -3.38 -5.12
C LYS A 73 2.88 -1.88 -5.02
N LEU A 74 2.65 -1.29 -3.86
CA LEU A 74 3.06 0.08 -3.55
C LEU A 74 4.46 0.04 -2.97
N MET A 75 5.45 0.38 -3.78
CA MET A 75 6.86 0.15 -3.49
C MET A 75 7.44 1.24 -2.57
N PHE A 76 8.15 0.82 -1.52
CA PHE A 76 8.81 1.75 -0.61
C PHE A 76 10.19 2.16 -1.12
N ASP A 77 10.85 1.30 -1.90
CA ASP A 77 12.15 1.58 -2.53
C ASP A 77 12.07 2.72 -3.57
N ASP A 78 10.86 3.10 -3.98
CA ASP A 78 10.60 4.19 -4.92
C ASP A 78 10.16 5.49 -4.20
N ILE A 79 10.28 5.54 -2.86
CA ILE A 79 10.05 6.75 -2.04
C ILE A 79 11.37 7.52 -1.92
N ASP A 80 11.31 8.84 -2.10
CA ASP A 80 12.45 9.72 -1.83
C ASP A 80 12.92 9.54 -0.37
N PRO A 81 14.21 9.25 -0.11
CA PRO A 81 14.74 9.10 1.24
C PRO A 81 14.38 10.27 2.18
N ALA A 82 14.37 11.51 1.68
CA ALA A 82 14.02 12.68 2.48
C ALA A 82 12.55 12.65 2.94
N VAL A 83 11.65 12.07 2.13
CA VAL A 83 10.24 11.87 2.52
C VAL A 83 10.14 10.79 3.60
N LEU A 84 10.87 9.69 3.48
CA LEU A 84 10.88 8.64 4.52
C LEU A 84 11.48 9.13 5.84
N GLU A 85 12.57 9.90 5.79
CA GLU A 85 13.16 10.52 6.97
C GLU A 85 12.21 11.53 7.62
N ALA A 86 11.55 12.37 6.82
CA ALA A 86 10.54 13.29 7.34
C ALA A 86 9.36 12.52 7.96
N ALA A 87 8.88 11.46 7.31
CA ALA A 87 7.80 10.62 7.81
C ALA A 87 8.16 9.93 9.14
N ALA A 88 9.41 9.47 9.29
CA ALA A 88 9.89 8.90 10.54
C ALA A 88 9.92 9.94 11.68
N ARG A 89 10.16 11.22 11.38
CA ARG A 89 10.10 12.32 12.35
C ARG A 89 8.67 12.76 12.68
N THR A 90 7.79 12.81 11.68
CA THR A 90 6.39 13.28 11.84
C THR A 90 5.44 12.18 12.28
N GLY A 91 5.85 10.91 12.18
CA GLY A 91 5.02 9.74 12.43
C GLY A 91 4.06 9.39 11.30
N HIS A 92 4.14 10.05 10.14
CA HIS A 92 3.15 9.91 9.06
C HIS A 92 3.81 9.75 7.70
N LEU A 93 3.48 8.67 6.99
CA LEU A 93 3.79 8.45 5.57
C LEU A 93 2.48 8.26 4.81
N THR A 94 2.18 9.17 3.88
CA THR A 94 0.95 9.13 3.08
C THR A 94 1.27 8.84 1.62
N GLY A 95 0.66 7.78 1.07
CA GLY A 95 0.67 7.44 -0.35
C GLY A 95 -0.66 7.77 -1.01
N ARG A 96 -0.66 8.62 -2.05
CA ARG A 96 -1.85 8.98 -2.84
C ARG A 96 -1.73 8.48 -4.27
N LEU A 97 -2.76 7.81 -4.76
CA LEU A 97 -2.80 7.21 -6.09
C LEU A 97 -4.24 7.09 -6.61
N GLY A 98 -4.41 7.03 -7.92
CA GLY A 98 -5.64 6.49 -8.51
C GLY A 98 -5.69 4.98 -8.34
N LEU A 99 -6.88 4.39 -8.17
CA LEU A 99 -7.03 2.93 -8.02
C LEU A 99 -7.20 2.21 -9.36
N THR A 100 -7.39 2.95 -10.44
CA THR A 100 -7.56 2.45 -11.81
C THR A 100 -6.48 2.99 -12.76
N ASP A 101 -6.19 2.24 -13.81
CA ASP A 101 -5.31 2.64 -14.91
C ASP A 101 -6.07 3.46 -15.98
N ALA A 102 -5.35 3.87 -17.03
CA ALA A 102 -5.92 4.66 -18.13
C ALA A 102 -7.03 3.94 -18.93
N LYS A 103 -7.21 2.63 -18.73
CA LYS A 103 -8.28 1.82 -19.34
C LYS A 103 -9.45 1.57 -18.36
N GLY A 104 -9.42 2.21 -17.18
CA GLY A 104 -10.40 1.99 -16.12
C GLY A 104 -10.26 0.65 -15.41
N GLN A 105 -9.16 -0.09 -15.62
CA GLN A 105 -8.94 -1.37 -14.95
C GLN A 105 -8.23 -1.13 -13.62
N PRO A 106 -8.42 -2.00 -12.61
CA PRO A 106 -7.69 -1.85 -11.34
C PRO A 106 -6.18 -1.80 -11.56
N LEU A 107 -5.42 -1.06 -10.75
CA LEU A 107 -3.97 -1.06 -10.86
C LEU A 107 -3.37 -2.48 -10.70
N CYS A 108 -2.20 -2.70 -11.30
CA CYS A 108 -1.48 -3.97 -11.19
C CYS A 108 0.05 -3.80 -11.15
N ALA A 109 0.76 -4.91 -10.93
CA ALA A 109 2.22 -4.97 -10.94
C ALA A 109 2.87 -4.07 -9.88
N ARG A 110 3.86 -3.24 -10.23
CA ARG A 110 4.50 -2.28 -9.32
C ARG A 110 3.97 -0.88 -9.61
N VAL A 111 3.34 -0.26 -8.62
CA VAL A 111 2.93 1.15 -8.69
C VAL A 111 4.09 1.99 -8.18
N ARG A 112 4.53 2.91 -9.03
CA ARG A 112 5.68 3.79 -8.81
C ARG A 112 5.31 5.22 -9.21
N PRO A 113 6.04 6.24 -8.74
CA PRO A 113 5.90 7.58 -9.30
C PRO A 113 5.98 7.56 -10.84
N PRO A 114 5.15 8.35 -11.55
CA PRO A 114 4.21 9.35 -11.03
C PRO A 114 2.82 8.80 -10.64
N HIS A 115 2.57 7.49 -10.74
CA HIS A 115 1.25 6.90 -10.46
C HIS A 115 0.89 6.84 -8.96
N ILE A 116 1.89 7.00 -8.09
CA ILE A 116 1.71 7.22 -6.65
C ILE A 116 2.58 8.40 -6.23
N THR A 117 2.03 9.25 -5.38
CA THR A 117 2.72 10.35 -4.71
C THR A 117 2.89 10.01 -3.24
N TRP A 118 4.10 10.16 -2.72
CA TRP A 118 4.43 9.94 -1.31
C TRP A 118 4.72 11.26 -0.61
N SER A 119 4.29 11.39 0.64
CA SER A 119 4.49 12.60 1.46
C SER A 119 4.58 12.25 2.95
N ALA A 120 5.22 13.11 3.73
CA ALA A 120 5.44 12.94 5.17
C ALA A 120 4.37 13.62 6.05
N THR A 121 3.19 13.90 5.46
CA THR A 121 2.08 14.58 6.13
C THR A 121 0.99 13.60 6.51
N GLY A 122 0.32 13.81 7.64
CA GLY A 122 -0.95 13.13 7.94
C GLY A 122 -2.07 13.56 6.97
N GLU A 123 -3.21 12.86 7.00
CA GLU A 123 -4.44 13.43 6.43
C GLU A 123 -4.75 14.76 7.14
N ALA A 124 -5.10 15.78 6.36
CA ALA A 124 -5.60 17.05 6.85
C ALA A 124 -7.12 16.97 7.09
#